data_AF-A0A959FCT0-F1
#
_entry.id   AF-A0A959FCT0-F1
#
_cell.length_a   1.000
_cell.length_b   1.000
_cell.length_c   1.000
_cell.angle_alpha   90.00
_cell.angle_beta   90.00
_cell.angle_gamma   90.00
#
_symmetry.space_group_name_H-M   'P 1'
#
loop_
_entity.id
_entity.type
_entity.pdbx_description
1 polymer ?
#
loop_
_entity_poly.entity_id
_entity_poly.type
_entity_poly.pdbx_seq_one_letter_code
_entity_poly.pdbx_strand_id
1 'polypeptide(L)'
;MKNKLIPLLLSVLILQIGQAQVRLNVSGNATIHGKLDLLRSADDPSIFIGSNAGIADEGQNNNIFMGNNAGSINTSGNRNIFIGPDSGKGNLSGENNTFLGFETGIRNSLGSGNTFIGSRAGSLNSQGHSNTFLGYLAGHYNGNGTRNTFLGNSSGRGLDNDMLDRAIAIGYLARVNCSNCAIIGGTGTNSVKLGIGTENPEGALHLLTTGEPPAGLEADENGLLLGVESTTGYKWIQSYGGSLVLNLMGNTVGVGTAAVDYSLEVNGTAGKPGGGEWTNSASDRRLKRNIRPYTDGLWQLLKIRPVWYQYNGKAELPADREFVGIIAQEMQDIAPYTVGSFQYEGTDYLNFDGSALRFMIINAIKELHEELTHKEKRIDELVVQNEKLQEQLDELSARFDHWLKQQSPDTDDQGSNYTLPLEQKAMLFPNRPNPFSDRTIVQYRVPPSFREASIQVSSADGKVLGSTVVKAGGDGEVIIETGNYSAGTYYYSLIIDGEIVDTKVMIKK
;
A
#
# COMPACT_ATOMS: atom_id res chain seq x y z
N MET A 1 79.66 -92.40 26.45
CA MET A 1 79.88 -91.48 25.33
C MET A 1 78.76 -90.43 25.33
N LYS A 2 79.02 -89.27 25.93
CA LYS A 2 78.19 -88.05 25.87
C LYS A 2 79.17 -86.87 25.80
N ASN A 3 79.17 -86.14 24.69
CA ASN A 3 79.74 -84.78 24.50
C ASN A 3 78.99 -84.23 23.28
N LYS A 4 77.99 -83.33 23.43
CA LYS A 4 78.03 -81.87 23.64
C LYS A 4 78.57 -81.07 22.44
N LEU A 5 77.68 -80.21 21.92
CA LEU A 5 77.82 -78.92 21.21
C LEU A 5 78.70 -78.89 19.94
N ILE A 6 78.31 -78.24 18.83
CA ILE A 6 78.20 -76.78 18.66
C ILE A 6 77.19 -76.45 17.52
N PRO A 7 76.22 -75.53 17.68
CA PRO A 7 75.59 -74.86 16.55
C PRO A 7 76.53 -73.77 16.03
N LEU A 8 76.77 -73.77 14.72
CA LEU A 8 77.56 -72.75 14.04
C LEU A 8 76.87 -71.38 14.23
N LEU A 9 77.49 -70.51 15.03
CA LEU A 9 77.21 -69.08 15.07
C LEU A 9 77.38 -68.51 13.66
N LEU A 10 76.29 -68.24 12.94
CA LEU A 10 76.31 -67.25 11.89
C LEU A 10 76.07 -65.90 12.56
N SER A 11 77.20 -65.24 12.84
CA SER A 11 77.33 -63.89 13.35
C SER A 11 76.26 -62.94 12.82
N VAL A 12 75.44 -62.40 13.73
CA VAL A 12 74.71 -61.15 13.51
C VAL A 12 75.76 -60.07 13.27
N LEU A 13 75.89 -59.67 12.02
CA LEU A 13 76.67 -58.51 11.62
C LEU A 13 75.90 -57.28 12.10
N ILE A 14 76.11 -56.86 13.36
CA ILE A 14 75.75 -55.51 13.79
C ILE A 14 76.74 -54.58 13.12
N LEU A 15 76.37 -54.16 11.92
CA LEU A 15 77.09 -53.18 11.12
C LEU A 15 76.84 -51.80 11.76
N GLN A 16 77.60 -51.45 12.81
CA GLN A 16 77.71 -50.07 13.26
C GLN A 16 78.61 -49.32 12.26
N ILE A 17 78.04 -48.94 11.12
CA ILE A 17 78.63 -47.95 10.21
C ILE A 17 78.01 -46.61 10.57
N GLY A 18 78.86 -45.61 10.80
CA GLY A 18 78.42 -44.22 10.94
C GLY A 18 77.52 -43.84 9.75
N GLN A 19 76.32 -43.34 10.07
CA GLN A 19 75.41 -42.67 9.13
C GLN A 19 75.23 -43.35 7.76
N ALA A 20 75.09 -44.68 7.72
CA ALA A 20 74.78 -45.39 6.48
C ALA A 20 73.28 -45.73 6.43
N GLN A 21 72.55 -45.08 5.53
CA GLN A 21 71.17 -45.43 5.15
C GLN A 21 71.11 -46.90 4.68
N VAL A 22 70.34 -47.75 5.36
CA VAL A 22 70.10 -49.14 4.91
C VAL A 22 68.98 -49.12 3.88
N ARG A 23 69.33 -49.19 2.59
CA ARG A 23 68.35 -49.36 1.50
C ARG A 23 68.09 -50.84 1.24
N LEU A 24 66.87 -51.29 1.49
CA LEU A 24 66.41 -52.64 1.15
C LEU A 24 65.74 -52.62 -0.23
N ASN A 25 66.45 -53.08 -1.27
CA ASN A 25 65.90 -53.22 -2.62
C ASN A 25 65.53 -54.68 -2.88
N VAL A 26 64.24 -54.98 -2.91
CA VAL A 26 63.72 -56.34 -3.17
C VAL A 26 62.95 -56.36 -4.50
N SER A 27 63.23 -57.34 -5.36
CA SER A 27 62.55 -57.51 -6.65
C SER A 27 61.17 -58.17 -6.54
N GLY A 28 60.76 -58.55 -5.33
CA GLY A 28 59.49 -59.18 -5.01
C GLY A 28 58.96 -58.70 -3.67
N ASN A 29 58.23 -59.56 -2.96
CA ASN A 29 57.67 -59.19 -1.66
C ASN A 29 58.71 -59.34 -0.54
N ALA A 30 58.88 -58.31 0.28
CA ALA A 30 59.51 -58.43 1.60
C ALA A 30 58.42 -58.56 2.67
N THR A 31 58.39 -59.69 3.37
CA THR A 31 57.45 -59.93 4.47
C THR A 31 58.19 -59.87 5.81
N ILE A 32 57.67 -59.10 6.77
CA ILE A 32 58.21 -59.03 8.13
C ILE A 32 57.21 -59.69 9.07
N HIS A 33 57.58 -60.83 9.68
CA HIS A 33 56.72 -61.62 10.57
C HIS A 33 56.73 -61.13 12.04
N GLY A 34 57.35 -59.98 12.31
CA GLY A 34 57.44 -59.34 13.64
C GLY A 34 57.14 -57.85 13.59
N LYS A 35 57.45 -57.12 14.67
CA LYS A 35 57.28 -55.66 14.71
C LYS A 35 58.33 -54.99 13.81
N LEU A 36 57.87 -54.16 12.86
CA LEU A 36 58.73 -53.25 12.12
C LEU A 36 58.74 -51.90 12.83
N ASP A 37 59.85 -51.57 13.48
CA ASP A 37 60.07 -50.23 14.05
C ASP A 37 60.86 -49.37 13.04
N LEU A 38 60.15 -48.47 12.36
CA LEU A 38 60.77 -47.42 11.53
C LEU A 38 61.19 -46.26 12.42
N LEU A 39 62.41 -46.33 12.96
CA LEU A 39 62.97 -45.25 13.76
C LEU A 39 63.43 -44.12 12.82
N ARG A 40 62.90 -42.91 13.06
CA ARG A 40 63.23 -41.70 12.29
C ARG A 40 64.69 -41.30 12.59
N SER A 41 65.47 -40.94 11.56
CA SER A 41 66.80 -40.39 11.78
C SER A 41 66.70 -38.93 12.26
N ALA A 42 67.67 -38.44 13.04
CA ALA A 42 67.69 -37.05 13.48
C ALA A 42 67.90 -36.06 12.32
N ASP A 43 68.55 -36.51 11.24
CA ASP A 43 68.97 -35.67 10.11
C ASP A 43 67.96 -35.67 8.96
N ASP A 44 67.22 -36.77 8.77
CA ASP A 44 66.05 -36.82 7.90
C ASP A 44 64.99 -37.76 8.51
N PRO A 45 63.90 -37.19 9.03
CA PRO A 45 62.84 -37.95 9.65
C PRO A 45 61.77 -38.40 8.63
N SER A 46 62.02 -38.34 7.32
CA SER A 46 61.09 -38.80 6.29
C SER A 46 60.83 -40.31 6.28
N ILE A 47 59.66 -40.72 5.76
CA ILE A 47 59.30 -42.11 5.48
C ILE A 47 58.89 -42.23 4.01
N PHE A 48 59.63 -43.01 3.23
CA PHE A 48 59.35 -43.24 1.81
C PHE A 48 59.12 -44.73 1.52
N ILE A 49 57.97 -45.06 0.92
CA ILE A 49 57.55 -46.43 0.62
C ILE A 49 57.02 -46.47 -0.81
N GLY A 50 57.65 -47.25 -1.69
CA GLY A 50 57.27 -47.37 -3.10
C GLY A 50 58.37 -46.90 -4.05
N SER A 51 58.32 -47.36 -5.30
CA SER A 51 59.34 -47.00 -6.30
C SER A 51 59.32 -45.50 -6.60
N ASN A 52 60.50 -44.88 -6.55
CA ASN A 52 60.75 -43.44 -6.75
C ASN A 52 60.03 -42.50 -5.75
N ALA A 53 59.48 -43.02 -4.65
CA ALA A 53 58.92 -42.17 -3.61
C ALA A 53 60.04 -41.30 -3.01
N GLY A 54 59.89 -39.97 -3.03
CA GLY A 54 60.87 -39.02 -2.49
C GLY A 54 62.27 -39.08 -3.12
N ILE A 55 62.42 -39.56 -4.35
CA ILE A 55 63.76 -39.80 -4.95
C ILE A 55 64.62 -38.52 -5.09
N ALA A 56 63.98 -37.36 -5.23
CA ALA A 56 64.64 -36.06 -5.32
C ALA A 56 64.76 -35.32 -3.97
N ASP A 57 64.30 -35.91 -2.87
CA ASP A 57 64.30 -35.25 -1.56
C ASP A 57 65.75 -35.07 -1.07
N GLU A 58 66.15 -33.82 -0.79
CA GLU A 58 67.51 -33.47 -0.40
C GLU A 58 67.77 -33.62 1.12
N GLY A 59 66.79 -34.15 1.88
CA GLY A 59 66.88 -34.45 3.31
C GLY A 59 66.38 -33.33 4.24
N GLN A 60 66.29 -33.61 5.54
CA GLN A 60 65.73 -32.72 6.60
C GLN A 60 64.25 -32.35 6.45
N ASN A 61 63.54 -32.98 5.52
CA ASN A 61 62.13 -32.74 5.28
C ASN A 61 61.32 -33.77 6.09
N ASN A 62 60.29 -33.37 6.83
CA ASN A 62 59.49 -34.27 7.67
C ASN A 62 58.37 -34.94 6.86
N ASN A 63 58.71 -35.65 5.78
CA ASN A 63 57.74 -36.11 4.79
C ASN A 63 57.31 -37.57 5.01
N ILE A 64 56.10 -37.92 4.59
CA ILE A 64 55.62 -39.31 4.50
C ILE A 64 55.12 -39.54 3.08
N PHE A 65 55.89 -40.24 2.25
CA PHE A 65 55.49 -40.59 0.89
C PHE A 65 55.29 -42.09 0.74
N MET A 66 54.12 -42.50 0.25
CA MET A 66 53.77 -43.90 0.06
C MET A 66 53.07 -44.08 -1.28
N GLY A 67 53.69 -44.79 -2.23
CA GLY A 67 53.17 -45.04 -3.56
C GLY A 67 54.23 -44.85 -4.64
N ASN A 68 54.00 -45.42 -5.83
CA ASN A 68 54.87 -45.21 -6.98
C ASN A 68 54.91 -43.72 -7.34
N ASN A 69 56.12 -43.14 -7.42
CA ASN A 69 56.40 -41.73 -7.68
C ASN A 69 55.75 -40.71 -6.71
N ALA A 70 55.31 -41.14 -5.52
CA ALA A 70 54.77 -40.19 -4.54
C ALA A 70 55.86 -39.17 -4.16
N GLY A 71 55.58 -37.87 -4.38
CA GLY A 71 56.54 -36.80 -4.12
C GLY A 71 57.86 -36.89 -4.88
N SER A 72 57.92 -37.53 -6.05
CA SER A 72 59.19 -37.89 -6.70
C SER A 72 60.11 -36.71 -7.08
N ILE A 73 59.55 -35.50 -7.25
CA ILE A 73 60.35 -34.30 -7.58
C ILE A 73 60.44 -33.30 -6.41
N ASN A 74 59.99 -33.70 -5.22
CA ASN A 74 60.11 -32.86 -4.03
C ASN A 74 61.57 -32.75 -3.63
N THR A 75 62.09 -31.52 -3.63
CA THR A 75 63.50 -31.21 -3.31
C THR A 75 63.64 -30.66 -1.90
N SER A 76 62.84 -29.65 -1.55
CA SER A 76 62.92 -28.92 -0.27
C SER A 76 61.58 -28.77 0.47
N GLY A 77 60.51 -29.37 -0.03
CA GLY A 77 59.17 -29.23 0.53
C GLY A 77 59.01 -30.06 1.80
N ASN A 78 58.72 -29.41 2.91
CA ASN A 78 58.71 -30.00 4.25
C ASN A 78 57.29 -30.34 4.77
N ARG A 79 57.19 -31.32 5.67
CA ARG A 79 55.96 -31.70 6.41
C ARG A 79 54.80 -32.11 5.51
N ASN A 80 55.08 -32.82 4.43
CA ASN A 80 54.08 -33.30 3.49
C ASN A 80 53.74 -34.78 3.73
N ILE A 81 52.47 -35.14 3.55
CA ILE A 81 52.00 -36.53 3.58
C ILE A 81 51.41 -36.84 2.22
N PHE A 82 52.06 -37.66 1.40
CA PHE A 82 51.59 -38.08 0.08
C PHE A 82 51.40 -39.60 0.03
N ILE A 83 50.16 -40.06 -0.06
CA ILE A 83 49.84 -41.48 -0.01
C ILE A 83 48.97 -41.81 -1.22
N GLY A 84 49.49 -42.62 -2.13
CA GLY A 84 48.87 -43.03 -3.38
C GLY A 84 49.84 -42.92 -4.56
N PRO A 85 49.64 -43.71 -5.64
CA PRO A 85 50.46 -43.57 -6.84
C PRO A 85 50.35 -42.16 -7.43
N ASP A 86 51.50 -41.58 -7.76
CA ASP A 86 51.70 -40.22 -8.27
C ASP A 86 51.09 -39.10 -7.38
N SER A 87 50.80 -39.37 -6.11
CA SER A 87 50.36 -38.37 -5.15
C SER A 87 51.46 -37.33 -4.90
N GLY A 88 51.15 -36.04 -5.09
CA GLY A 88 52.10 -34.94 -4.92
C GLY A 88 53.34 -35.01 -5.82
N LYS A 89 53.29 -35.79 -6.92
CA LYS A 89 54.43 -36.02 -7.82
C LYS A 89 55.12 -34.74 -8.27
N GLY A 90 54.33 -33.69 -8.52
CA GLY A 90 54.76 -32.37 -9.01
C GLY A 90 55.27 -31.41 -7.93
N ASN A 91 55.19 -31.77 -6.64
CA ASN A 91 55.53 -30.86 -5.54
C ASN A 91 57.03 -30.63 -5.50
N LEU A 92 57.47 -29.42 -5.86
CA LEU A 92 58.89 -29.05 -5.89
C LEU A 92 59.35 -28.60 -4.50
N SER A 93 58.64 -27.63 -3.91
CA SER A 93 59.00 -27.02 -2.63
C SER A 93 57.79 -26.67 -1.74
N GLY A 94 56.57 -27.07 -2.11
CA GLY A 94 55.37 -26.84 -1.30
C GLY A 94 55.44 -27.58 0.04
N GLU A 95 54.90 -26.98 1.09
CA GLU A 95 54.98 -27.47 2.46
C GLU A 95 53.62 -27.71 3.10
N ASN A 96 53.59 -28.55 4.14
CA ASN A 96 52.41 -28.79 4.97
C ASN A 96 51.18 -29.29 4.17
N ASN A 97 51.39 -30.08 3.12
CA ASN A 97 50.33 -30.64 2.31
C ASN A 97 49.99 -32.08 2.74
N THR A 98 48.69 -32.43 2.73
CA THR A 98 48.22 -33.80 2.94
C THR A 98 47.47 -34.28 1.70
N PHE A 99 48.09 -35.14 0.91
CA PHE A 99 47.51 -35.75 -0.29
C PHE A 99 47.31 -37.25 -0.11
N LEU A 100 46.08 -37.73 -0.28
CA LEU A 100 45.71 -39.13 -0.10
C LEU A 100 44.83 -39.60 -1.26
N GLY A 101 45.38 -40.42 -2.14
CA GLY A 101 44.71 -41.02 -3.30
C GLY A 101 45.55 -40.98 -4.56
N PHE A 102 45.11 -41.74 -5.57
CA PHE A 102 45.73 -41.76 -6.91
C PHE A 102 45.74 -40.37 -7.55
N GLU A 103 46.89 -39.89 -8.02
CA GLU A 103 47.09 -38.60 -8.72
C GLU A 103 46.55 -37.37 -7.95
N THR A 104 46.53 -37.42 -6.62
CA THR A 104 46.15 -36.28 -5.77
C THR A 104 47.21 -35.19 -5.81
N GLY A 105 46.82 -33.94 -6.08
CA GLY A 105 47.76 -32.82 -6.15
C GLY A 105 48.93 -33.03 -7.11
N ILE A 106 48.78 -33.86 -8.15
CA ILE A 106 49.89 -34.31 -9.01
C ILE A 106 50.65 -33.15 -9.68
N ARG A 107 50.00 -32.01 -9.95
CA ARG A 107 50.63 -30.81 -10.51
C ARG A 107 51.01 -29.73 -9.48
N ASN A 108 50.76 -29.95 -8.19
CA ASN A 108 51.04 -28.94 -7.16
C ASN A 108 52.54 -28.70 -7.13
N SER A 109 53.02 -27.52 -7.50
CA SER A 109 54.45 -27.22 -7.60
C SER A 109 54.98 -26.47 -6.38
N LEU A 110 54.28 -25.40 -5.99
CA LEU A 110 54.66 -24.50 -4.89
C LEU A 110 53.56 -24.36 -3.82
N GLY A 111 52.35 -24.85 -4.09
CA GLY A 111 51.22 -24.71 -3.19
C GLY A 111 51.46 -25.37 -1.84
N SER A 112 51.08 -24.69 -0.77
CA SER A 112 51.33 -25.11 0.61
C SER A 112 50.05 -25.09 1.45
N GLY A 113 50.00 -25.91 2.50
CA GLY A 113 48.85 -25.99 3.41
C GLY A 113 47.58 -26.56 2.77
N ASN A 114 47.70 -27.41 1.74
CA ASN A 114 46.56 -28.04 1.08
C ASN A 114 46.24 -29.42 1.68
N THR A 115 44.97 -29.76 1.79
CA THR A 115 44.49 -31.11 2.16
C THR A 115 43.65 -31.68 1.02
N PHE A 116 44.19 -32.63 0.26
CA PHE A 116 43.51 -33.29 -0.86
C PHE A 116 43.32 -34.78 -0.58
N ILE A 117 42.08 -35.24 -0.52
CA ILE A 117 41.76 -36.63 -0.21
C ILE A 117 40.75 -37.15 -1.24
N GLY A 118 41.07 -38.25 -1.90
CA GLY A 118 40.26 -38.85 -2.96
C GLY A 118 40.98 -38.85 -4.30
N SER A 119 40.75 -39.86 -5.15
CA SER A 119 41.42 -39.97 -6.44
C SER A 119 41.23 -38.70 -7.30
N ARG A 120 42.36 -38.15 -7.77
CA ARG A 120 42.46 -36.91 -8.56
C ARG A 120 41.89 -35.65 -7.88
N ALA A 121 41.77 -35.62 -6.55
CA ALA A 121 41.47 -34.39 -5.84
C ALA A 121 42.61 -33.37 -6.04
N GLY A 122 42.25 -32.15 -6.44
CA GLY A 122 43.20 -31.06 -6.69
C GLY A 122 44.28 -31.36 -7.74
N SER A 123 44.06 -32.30 -8.67
CA SER A 123 45.12 -32.78 -9.59
C SER A 123 45.75 -31.69 -10.47
N LEU A 124 44.98 -30.65 -10.84
CA LEU A 124 45.49 -29.51 -11.63
C LEU A 124 45.92 -28.31 -10.78
N ASN A 125 45.83 -28.40 -9.44
CA ASN A 125 46.37 -27.36 -8.57
C ASN A 125 47.89 -27.24 -8.80
N SER A 126 48.39 -26.03 -8.99
CA SER A 126 49.78 -25.72 -9.33
C SER A 126 50.44 -24.86 -8.26
N GLN A 127 49.82 -23.75 -7.88
CA GLN A 127 50.36 -22.81 -6.88
C GLN A 127 49.35 -22.46 -5.78
N GLY A 128 48.13 -22.98 -5.86
CA GLY A 128 47.10 -22.69 -4.89
C GLY A 128 47.48 -23.17 -3.49
N HIS A 129 47.16 -22.39 -2.47
CA HIS A 129 47.49 -22.69 -1.08
C HIS A 129 46.25 -22.66 -0.19
N SER A 130 46.35 -23.33 0.96
CA SER A 130 45.30 -23.35 1.98
C SER A 130 43.96 -23.92 1.50
N ASN A 131 43.95 -24.87 0.57
CA ASN A 131 42.73 -25.49 0.06
C ASN A 131 42.43 -26.83 0.77
N THR A 132 41.15 -27.15 0.96
CA THR A 132 40.68 -28.45 1.47
C THR A 132 39.77 -29.10 0.44
N PHE A 133 40.23 -30.15 -0.24
CA PHE A 133 39.46 -30.91 -1.22
C PHE A 133 39.28 -32.36 -0.77
N LEU A 134 38.04 -32.79 -0.57
CA LEU A 134 37.72 -34.15 -0.13
C LEU A 134 36.66 -34.75 -1.06
N GLY A 135 37.05 -35.77 -1.85
CA GLY A 135 36.20 -36.49 -2.78
C GLY A 135 36.89 -36.80 -4.11
N TYR A 136 36.39 -37.80 -4.85
CA TYR A 136 36.86 -38.08 -6.21
C TYR A 136 36.68 -36.84 -7.09
N LEU A 137 37.76 -36.36 -7.71
CA LEU A 137 37.79 -35.14 -8.56
C LEU A 137 37.35 -33.84 -7.85
N ALA A 138 37.37 -33.79 -6.51
CA ALA A 138 37.12 -32.54 -5.79
C ALA A 138 38.21 -31.50 -6.15
N GLY A 139 37.80 -30.31 -6.60
CA GLY A 139 38.71 -29.24 -7.00
C GLY A 139 39.63 -29.55 -8.17
N HIS A 140 39.28 -30.54 -9.02
CA HIS A 140 40.13 -31.02 -10.12
C HIS A 140 40.73 -29.90 -10.99
N TYR A 141 39.95 -28.86 -11.30
CA TYR A 141 40.35 -27.74 -12.16
C TYR A 141 40.81 -26.49 -11.40
N ASN A 142 40.92 -26.54 -10.07
CA ASN A 142 41.33 -25.35 -9.31
C ASN A 142 42.85 -25.16 -9.34
N GLY A 143 43.36 -24.56 -10.42
CA GLY A 143 44.79 -24.41 -10.69
C GLY A 143 45.56 -23.57 -9.66
N ASN A 144 45.09 -22.35 -9.40
CA ASN A 144 45.78 -21.36 -8.57
C ASN A 144 44.89 -20.78 -7.46
N GLY A 145 43.66 -21.25 -7.30
CA GLY A 145 42.78 -20.76 -6.26
C GLY A 145 43.30 -21.07 -4.86
N THR A 146 42.92 -20.22 -3.90
CA THR A 146 43.42 -20.26 -2.53
C THR A 146 42.29 -20.24 -1.53
N ARG A 147 42.48 -20.83 -0.34
CA ARG A 147 41.51 -20.78 0.76
C ARG A 147 40.13 -21.35 0.40
N ASN A 148 40.07 -22.36 -0.46
CA ASN A 148 38.81 -22.99 -0.89
C ASN A 148 38.54 -24.29 -0.15
N THR A 149 37.25 -24.59 0.07
CA THR A 149 36.79 -25.84 0.70
C THR A 149 35.83 -26.56 -0.23
N PHE A 150 36.27 -27.65 -0.86
CA PHE A 150 35.44 -28.48 -1.73
C PHE A 150 35.27 -29.89 -1.15
N LEU A 151 34.04 -30.23 -0.79
CA LEU A 151 33.69 -31.49 -0.16
C LEU A 151 32.63 -32.22 -0.99
N GLY A 152 32.94 -33.39 -1.51
CA GLY A 152 32.05 -34.22 -2.30
C GLY A 152 32.65 -34.63 -3.65
N ASN A 153 32.13 -35.71 -4.23
CA ASN A 153 32.56 -36.18 -5.55
C ASN A 153 32.24 -35.10 -6.60
N SER A 154 33.28 -34.71 -7.35
CA SER A 154 33.22 -33.68 -8.37
C SER A 154 32.73 -32.32 -7.85
N SER A 155 32.90 -32.04 -6.54
CA SER A 155 32.70 -30.69 -5.99
C SER A 155 33.77 -29.73 -6.52
N GLY A 156 33.38 -28.50 -6.88
CA GLY A 156 34.27 -27.55 -7.55
C GLY A 156 34.79 -28.00 -8.92
N ARG A 157 34.19 -29.03 -9.55
CA ARG A 157 34.57 -29.53 -10.86
C ARG A 157 33.81 -28.78 -11.97
N GLY A 158 34.56 -28.18 -12.91
CA GLY A 158 34.01 -27.52 -14.10
C GLY A 158 34.00 -25.99 -14.00
N LEU A 159 35.07 -25.43 -13.44
CA LEU A 159 35.25 -23.99 -13.31
C LEU A 159 36.25 -23.57 -14.38
N ASP A 160 35.85 -22.70 -15.30
CA ASP A 160 36.76 -22.04 -16.24
C ASP A 160 37.65 -20.99 -15.53
N ASN A 161 37.45 -20.81 -14.22
CA ASN A 161 38.17 -19.88 -13.37
C ASN A 161 39.08 -20.64 -12.39
N ASP A 162 40.36 -20.72 -12.76
CA ASP A 162 41.41 -21.37 -11.97
C ASP A 162 41.82 -20.59 -10.71
N MET A 163 41.18 -19.47 -10.37
CA MET A 163 41.65 -18.51 -9.36
C MET A 163 40.64 -18.19 -8.24
N LEU A 164 39.76 -19.12 -7.89
CA LEU A 164 38.79 -18.88 -6.80
C LEU A 164 39.47 -18.64 -5.45
N ASP A 165 38.92 -17.70 -4.69
CA ASP A 165 39.37 -17.35 -3.34
C ASP A 165 38.20 -17.41 -2.35
N ARG A 166 38.38 -18.09 -1.21
CA ARG A 166 37.33 -18.23 -0.18
C ARG A 166 36.02 -18.81 -0.74
N ALA A 167 36.11 -19.77 -1.66
CA ALA A 167 34.95 -20.47 -2.21
C ALA A 167 34.69 -21.78 -1.48
N ILE A 168 33.42 -22.05 -1.16
CA ILE A 168 32.96 -23.27 -0.50
C ILE A 168 32.00 -24.00 -1.45
N ALA A 169 32.26 -25.29 -1.70
CA ALA A 169 31.35 -26.17 -2.43
C ALA A 169 31.21 -27.50 -1.68
N ILE A 170 30.03 -27.77 -1.14
CA ILE A 170 29.76 -28.96 -0.34
C ILE A 170 28.64 -29.75 -1.00
N GLY A 171 28.91 -30.96 -1.47
CA GLY A 171 27.94 -31.86 -2.10
C GLY A 171 28.45 -32.51 -3.39
N TYR A 172 27.74 -33.55 -3.85
CA TYR A 172 27.97 -34.14 -5.16
C TYR A 172 27.68 -33.12 -6.26
N LEU A 173 28.65 -32.90 -7.16
CA LEU A 173 28.55 -31.91 -8.24
C LEU A 173 28.18 -30.48 -7.77
N ALA A 174 28.55 -30.11 -6.54
CA ALA A 174 28.45 -28.73 -6.06
C ALA A 174 29.41 -27.83 -6.87
N ARG A 175 28.89 -26.79 -7.52
CA ARG A 175 29.68 -25.86 -8.35
C ARG A 175 29.59 -24.44 -7.79
N VAL A 176 30.74 -23.80 -7.60
CA VAL A 176 30.85 -22.42 -7.11
C VAL A 176 31.69 -21.62 -8.10
N ASN A 177 31.13 -20.55 -8.67
CA ASN A 177 31.80 -19.78 -9.74
C ASN A 177 32.29 -18.39 -9.29
N CYS A 178 32.20 -18.09 -7.99
CA CYS A 178 32.62 -16.81 -7.43
C CYS A 178 33.44 -16.99 -6.15
N SER A 179 34.37 -16.07 -5.95
CA SER A 179 35.08 -15.91 -4.69
C SER A 179 34.12 -15.39 -3.61
N ASN A 180 34.37 -15.73 -2.34
CA ASN A 180 33.48 -15.39 -1.22
C ASN A 180 32.07 -15.99 -1.29
N CYS A 181 31.92 -17.09 -2.00
CA CYS A 181 30.64 -17.76 -2.19
C CYS A 181 30.64 -19.14 -1.54
N ALA A 182 29.49 -19.53 -0.99
CA ALA A 182 29.27 -20.87 -0.46
C ALA A 182 28.08 -21.52 -1.18
N ILE A 183 28.31 -22.72 -1.72
CA ILE A 183 27.31 -23.55 -2.36
C ILE A 183 27.22 -24.86 -1.57
N ILE A 184 26.04 -25.15 -1.06
CA ILE A 184 25.73 -26.36 -0.31
C ILE A 184 24.66 -27.10 -1.10
N GLY A 185 25.01 -28.29 -1.59
CA GLY A 185 24.25 -29.03 -2.57
C GLY A 185 24.87 -29.04 -3.97
N GLY A 186 24.42 -29.96 -4.82
CA GLY A 186 24.72 -29.89 -6.24
C GLY A 186 24.04 -28.69 -6.91
N THR A 187 24.36 -28.42 -8.16
CA THR A 187 23.78 -27.31 -8.94
C THR A 187 23.00 -27.81 -10.15
N GLY A 188 22.03 -27.02 -10.63
CA GLY A 188 21.20 -27.37 -11.79
C GLY A 188 20.34 -28.61 -11.52
N THR A 189 20.41 -29.61 -12.40
CA THR A 189 19.69 -30.88 -12.26
C THR A 189 20.15 -31.72 -11.06
N ASN A 190 21.28 -31.39 -10.44
CA ASN A 190 21.80 -32.04 -9.24
C ASN A 190 21.53 -31.24 -7.97
N SER A 191 20.69 -30.20 -8.05
CA SER A 191 20.31 -29.43 -6.86
C SER A 191 19.68 -30.33 -5.81
N VAL A 192 20.00 -30.04 -4.56
CA VAL A 192 19.43 -30.71 -3.39
C VAL A 192 18.75 -29.67 -2.52
N LYS A 193 17.81 -30.11 -1.71
CA LYS A 193 17.15 -29.27 -0.72
C LYS A 193 17.98 -29.24 0.56
N LEU A 194 18.16 -28.06 1.15
CA LEU A 194 18.87 -27.88 2.41
C LEU A 194 17.88 -27.83 3.57
N GLY A 195 17.87 -28.87 4.40
CA GLY A 195 17.11 -28.93 5.65
C GLY A 195 17.96 -28.50 6.85
N ILE A 196 17.44 -27.61 7.70
CA ILE A 196 18.01 -27.31 9.02
C ILE A 196 16.97 -27.70 10.06
N GLY A 197 17.24 -28.76 10.84
CA GLY A 197 16.30 -29.26 11.86
C GLY A 197 15.14 -30.10 11.32
N THR A 198 15.12 -30.41 10.02
CA THR A 198 14.16 -31.32 9.38
C THR A 198 14.89 -32.40 8.57
N GLU A 199 14.34 -33.61 8.56
CA GLU A 199 14.85 -34.73 7.74
C GLU A 199 14.26 -34.73 6.31
N ASN A 200 13.14 -34.03 6.10
CA ASN A 200 12.41 -34.02 4.83
C ASN A 200 12.14 -32.57 4.36
N PRO A 201 13.16 -31.85 3.83
CA PRO A 201 12.97 -30.50 3.35
C PRO A 201 12.00 -30.44 2.14
N GLU A 202 11.08 -29.49 2.13
CA GLU A 202 10.06 -29.34 1.06
C GLU A 202 10.45 -28.26 0.05
N GLY A 203 11.00 -27.13 0.53
CA GLY A 203 11.62 -26.09 -0.30
C GLY A 203 13.13 -26.27 -0.51
N ALA A 204 13.74 -25.40 -1.33
CA ALA A 204 15.18 -25.39 -1.56
C ALA A 204 15.99 -25.17 -0.26
N LEU A 205 15.45 -24.39 0.67
CA LEU A 205 15.92 -24.22 2.04
C LEU A 205 14.71 -24.39 2.97
N HIS A 206 14.73 -25.36 3.88
CA HIS A 206 13.67 -25.62 4.86
C HIS A 206 14.29 -25.58 6.26
N LEU A 207 13.90 -24.60 7.07
CA LEU A 207 14.29 -24.50 8.48
C LEU A 207 13.14 -24.97 9.37
N LEU A 208 13.42 -25.94 10.24
CA LEU A 208 12.52 -26.39 11.30
C LEU A 208 13.21 -26.17 12.64
N THR A 209 12.74 -25.20 13.42
CA THR A 209 13.22 -24.98 14.79
C THR A 209 12.34 -25.76 15.76
N THR A 210 12.93 -26.38 16.78
CA THR A 210 12.17 -27.03 17.86
C THR A 210 11.42 -25.97 18.67
N GLY A 211 10.09 -25.95 18.53
CA GLY A 211 9.19 -24.98 19.17
C GLY A 211 8.16 -24.48 18.16
N GLU A 212 6.90 -24.83 18.35
CA GLU A 212 5.81 -24.33 17.51
C GLU A 212 5.73 -22.79 17.56
N PRO A 213 5.67 -22.08 16.42
CA PRO A 213 5.76 -22.58 15.04
C PRO A 213 7.16 -22.34 14.41
N PRO A 214 7.64 -23.19 13.47
CA PRO A 214 8.93 -23.04 12.77
C PRO A 214 8.93 -21.88 11.76
N ALA A 215 9.96 -21.03 11.80
CA ALA A 215 10.15 -19.93 10.85
C ALA A 215 10.89 -20.39 9.58
N GLY A 216 10.31 -20.16 8.41
CA GLY A 216 10.84 -20.56 7.10
C GLY A 216 11.08 -19.41 6.12
N LEU A 217 12.04 -19.62 5.22
CA LEU A 217 12.34 -18.85 4.01
C LEU A 217 12.17 -19.81 2.83
N GLU A 218 11.03 -19.78 2.16
CA GLU A 218 10.76 -20.60 0.98
C GLU A 218 10.56 -19.71 -0.25
N ALA A 219 11.00 -20.16 -1.42
CA ALA A 219 10.71 -19.48 -2.68
C ALA A 219 10.12 -20.49 -3.67
N ASP A 220 8.98 -20.17 -4.27
CA ASP A 220 8.31 -20.96 -5.29
C ASP A 220 8.07 -20.11 -6.57
N GLU A 221 7.34 -20.67 -7.55
CA GLU A 221 6.96 -19.94 -8.77
C GLU A 221 6.05 -18.73 -8.50
N ASN A 222 5.48 -18.63 -7.29
CA ASN A 222 4.53 -17.60 -6.87
C ASN A 222 5.17 -16.52 -5.97
N GLY A 223 6.42 -16.68 -5.54
CA GLY A 223 7.19 -15.64 -4.85
C GLY A 223 8.05 -16.13 -3.68
N LEU A 224 8.51 -15.18 -2.86
CA LEU A 224 9.23 -15.44 -1.61
C LEU A 224 8.24 -15.52 -0.45
N LEU A 225 8.25 -16.63 0.27
CA LEU A 225 7.49 -16.92 1.49
C LEU A 225 8.39 -16.72 2.72
N LEU A 226 7.99 -15.79 3.57
CA LEU A 226 8.62 -15.51 4.87
C LEU A 226 7.58 -15.72 5.96
N GLY A 227 7.70 -16.77 6.78
CA GLY A 227 6.67 -16.98 7.79
C GLY A 227 6.78 -18.23 8.63
N VAL A 228 5.73 -18.46 9.41
CA VAL A 228 5.70 -19.51 10.43
C VAL A 228 4.55 -20.48 10.14
N GLU A 229 4.84 -21.78 10.08
CA GLU A 229 3.82 -22.83 9.90
C GLU A 229 3.21 -23.16 11.27
N SER A 230 1.89 -23.03 11.45
CA SER A 230 1.23 -23.47 12.69
C SER A 230 0.28 -24.63 12.43
N THR A 231 0.02 -25.44 13.46
CA THR A 231 -1.04 -26.47 13.48
C THR A 231 -2.44 -26.01 13.02
N THR A 232 -2.67 -24.70 12.93
CA THR A 232 -3.93 -24.08 12.48
C THR A 232 -3.87 -23.45 11.09
N GLY A 233 -2.75 -23.58 10.36
CA GLY A 233 -2.53 -22.97 9.06
C GLY A 233 -1.34 -22.02 9.02
N TYR A 234 -1.09 -21.47 7.84
CA TYR A 234 0.14 -20.73 7.55
C TYR A 234 0.06 -19.23 7.90
N LYS A 235 1.16 -18.66 8.40
CA LYS A 235 1.35 -17.21 8.63
C LYS A 235 2.51 -16.71 7.77
N TRP A 236 2.24 -16.32 6.53
CA TRP A 236 3.30 -15.87 5.60
C TRP A 236 3.14 -14.41 5.17
N ILE A 237 4.29 -13.78 4.96
CA ILE A 237 4.45 -12.61 4.10
C ILE A 237 4.87 -13.15 2.73
N GLN A 238 4.05 -12.90 1.69
CA GLN A 238 4.34 -13.30 0.31
C GLN A 238 4.39 -12.06 -0.59
N SER A 239 5.26 -12.05 -1.60
CA SER A 239 5.18 -11.09 -2.72
C SER A 239 4.62 -11.80 -3.94
N TYR A 240 3.37 -11.49 -4.33
CA TYR A 240 2.71 -12.09 -5.49
C TYR A 240 2.52 -11.03 -6.59
N GLY A 241 3.08 -11.25 -7.78
CA GLY A 241 2.84 -10.39 -8.95
C GLY A 241 3.18 -8.90 -8.74
N GLY A 242 4.13 -8.57 -7.85
CA GLY A 242 4.53 -7.19 -7.52
C GLY A 242 3.78 -6.55 -6.34
N SER A 243 2.82 -7.25 -5.73
CA SER A 243 2.13 -6.80 -4.51
C SER A 243 2.58 -7.58 -3.28
N LEU A 244 2.72 -6.91 -2.14
CA LEU A 244 2.89 -7.56 -0.84
C LEU A 244 1.55 -8.14 -0.38
N VAL A 245 1.43 -9.47 -0.39
CA VAL A 245 0.26 -10.21 0.08
C VAL A 245 0.55 -10.74 1.49
N LEU A 246 -0.22 -10.27 2.47
CA LEU A 246 -0.19 -10.76 3.85
C LEU A 246 -1.28 -11.80 4.03
N ASN A 247 -0.96 -13.08 3.80
CA ASN A 247 -1.89 -14.18 4.01
C ASN A 247 -1.75 -14.69 5.45
N LEU A 248 -2.41 -13.98 6.37
CA LEU A 248 -2.37 -14.26 7.80
C LEU A 248 -3.68 -14.95 8.21
N MET A 249 -3.62 -16.21 8.65
CA MET A 249 -4.68 -16.76 9.48
C MET A 249 -4.75 -15.95 10.79
N GLY A 250 -5.77 -15.08 10.84
CA GLY A 250 -5.87 -13.96 11.76
C GLY A 250 -6.57 -12.74 11.13
N ASN A 251 -6.77 -12.75 9.80
CA ASN A 251 -7.50 -11.74 9.01
C ASN A 251 -7.02 -10.29 9.14
N THR A 252 -6.02 -10.00 9.97
CA THR A 252 -5.74 -8.66 10.50
C THR A 252 -4.30 -8.24 10.25
N VAL A 253 -4.12 -7.01 9.77
CA VAL A 253 -2.82 -6.37 9.57
C VAL A 253 -2.75 -5.14 10.46
N GLY A 254 -1.85 -5.14 11.43
CA GLY A 254 -1.60 -4.01 12.33
C GLY A 254 -0.43 -3.17 11.85
N VAL A 255 -0.68 -1.91 11.46
CA VAL A 255 0.38 -0.94 11.15
C VAL A 255 0.50 0.02 12.33
N GLY A 256 1.56 -0.13 13.13
CA GLY A 256 1.76 0.66 14.36
C GLY A 256 0.93 0.21 15.57
N THR A 257 0.17 -0.88 15.46
CA THR A 257 -0.58 -1.52 16.57
C THR A 257 -0.47 -3.03 16.53
N ALA A 258 -0.44 -3.66 17.70
CA ALA A 258 -0.30 -5.11 17.86
C ALA A 258 -1.63 -5.81 18.25
N ALA A 259 -2.58 -5.06 18.81
CA ALA A 259 -3.94 -5.54 19.06
C ALA A 259 -4.83 -4.98 17.93
N VAL A 260 -5.46 -5.87 17.19
CA VAL A 260 -6.16 -5.55 15.94
C VAL A 260 -7.57 -6.13 15.96
N ASP A 261 -8.58 -5.27 15.88
CA ASP A 261 -10.00 -5.64 15.86
C ASP A 261 -10.55 -5.74 14.42
N TYR A 262 -9.77 -5.28 13.44
CA TYR A 262 -10.16 -5.17 12.03
C TYR A 262 -9.16 -5.81 11.10
N SER A 263 -9.62 -6.16 9.89
CA SER A 263 -8.75 -6.78 8.90
C SER A 263 -7.54 -5.94 8.47
N LEU A 264 -7.64 -4.63 8.61
CA LEU A 264 -6.52 -3.70 8.56
C LEU A 264 -6.76 -2.65 9.64
N GLU A 265 -5.88 -2.57 10.62
CA GLU A 265 -5.90 -1.55 11.66
C GLU A 265 -4.57 -0.78 11.64
N VAL A 266 -4.69 0.54 11.42
CA VAL A 266 -3.54 1.44 11.34
C VAL A 266 -3.62 2.36 12.56
N ASN A 267 -2.67 2.24 13.48
CA ASN A 267 -2.47 3.20 14.56
C ASN A 267 -1.59 4.33 14.04
N GLY A 268 -2.25 5.27 13.35
CA GLY A 268 -1.63 6.34 12.60
C GLY A 268 -2.58 6.84 11.51
N THR A 269 -2.03 7.52 10.50
CA THR A 269 -2.80 8.03 9.36
C THR A 269 -2.85 7.01 8.22
N ALA A 270 -4.03 6.81 7.64
CA ALA A 270 -4.25 5.98 6.46
C ALA A 270 -5.01 6.79 5.40
N GLY A 271 -4.52 6.80 4.16
CA GLY A 271 -5.13 7.51 3.04
C GLY A 271 -6.03 6.61 2.19
N LYS A 272 -7.20 7.11 1.77
CA LYS A 272 -8.08 6.50 0.75
C LYS A 272 -8.38 7.53 -0.35
N PRO A 273 -7.44 7.80 -1.28
CA PRO A 273 -7.55 8.90 -2.26
C PRO A 273 -8.67 8.74 -3.30
N GLY A 274 -9.39 7.62 -3.30
CA GLY A 274 -10.57 7.35 -4.15
C GLY A 274 -11.94 7.54 -3.47
N GLY A 275 -12.00 7.90 -2.19
CA GLY A 275 -13.26 8.12 -1.46
C GLY A 275 -14.07 6.85 -1.12
N GLY A 276 -15.03 6.98 -0.19
CA GLY A 276 -15.91 5.92 0.31
C GLY A 276 -15.75 5.68 1.82
N GLU A 277 -16.85 5.39 2.53
CA GLU A 277 -16.83 5.17 3.98
C GLU A 277 -16.03 3.91 4.36
N TRP A 278 -15.33 3.96 5.50
CA TRP A 278 -14.84 2.77 6.18
C TRP A 278 -16.04 2.15 6.91
N THR A 279 -16.54 1.00 6.43
CA THR A 279 -17.86 0.44 6.77
C THR A 279 -18.01 -0.15 8.17
N ASN A 280 -17.13 0.15 9.15
CA ASN A 280 -17.12 -0.57 10.42
C ASN A 280 -16.80 0.26 11.69
N SER A 281 -17.32 1.48 11.77
CA SER A 281 -17.20 2.31 12.99
C SER A 281 -18.19 1.85 14.07
N ALA A 282 -17.72 1.18 15.13
CA ALA A 282 -18.56 0.76 16.25
C ALA A 282 -19.30 1.96 16.88
N SER A 283 -20.62 1.83 17.10
CA SER A 283 -21.48 2.97 17.48
C SER A 283 -22.40 2.69 18.69
N ASP A 284 -22.23 1.56 19.38
CA ASP A 284 -22.98 1.19 20.59
C ASP A 284 -22.85 2.26 21.70
N ARG A 285 -23.95 2.63 22.35
CA ARG A 285 -23.96 3.65 23.42
C ARG A 285 -22.99 3.31 24.55
N ARG A 286 -22.76 2.03 24.86
CA ARG A 286 -21.84 1.56 25.91
C ARG A 286 -20.38 1.83 25.59
N LEU A 287 -20.05 2.03 24.31
CA LEU A 287 -18.70 2.33 23.82
C LEU A 287 -18.44 3.84 23.73
N LYS A 288 -19.40 4.70 24.14
CA LYS A 288 -19.31 6.16 24.06
C LYS A 288 -19.38 6.80 25.45
N ARG A 289 -18.55 7.81 25.67
CA ARG A 289 -18.55 8.68 26.87
C ARG A 289 -18.62 10.14 26.45
N ASN A 290 -19.05 11.04 27.34
CA ASN A 290 -19.19 12.47 27.07
C ASN A 290 -20.13 12.81 25.90
N ILE A 291 -21.28 12.13 25.84
CA ILE A 291 -22.29 12.33 24.78
C ILE A 291 -22.96 13.70 24.97
N ARG A 292 -22.80 14.59 23.99
CA ARG A 292 -23.45 15.91 23.93
C ARG A 292 -24.20 16.08 22.60
N PRO A 293 -25.26 16.90 22.56
CA PRO A 293 -25.95 17.21 21.30
C PRO A 293 -25.00 17.82 20.27
N TYR A 294 -25.15 17.42 19.01
CA TYR A 294 -24.52 18.06 17.87
C TYR A 294 -25.54 19.02 17.25
N THR A 295 -25.23 20.32 17.27
CA THR A 295 -26.19 21.40 16.92
C THR A 295 -25.87 22.11 15.63
N ASP A 296 -24.70 21.86 15.03
CA ASP A 296 -24.35 22.47 13.74
C ASP A 296 -25.32 21.96 12.67
N GLY A 297 -25.79 22.88 11.84
CA GLY A 297 -26.98 22.66 11.01
C GLY A 297 -27.02 23.63 9.83
N LEU A 298 -28.16 24.26 9.60
CA LEU A 298 -28.40 25.06 8.40
C LEU A 298 -27.42 26.23 8.28
N TRP A 299 -27.14 26.91 9.40
CA TRP A 299 -26.29 28.10 9.40
C TRP A 299 -24.84 27.80 8.98
N GLN A 300 -24.26 26.69 9.43
CA GLN A 300 -22.94 26.24 8.99
C GLN A 300 -22.97 25.84 7.52
N LEU A 301 -23.97 25.04 7.12
CA LEU A 301 -24.12 24.57 5.74
C LEU A 301 -24.20 25.70 4.72
N LEU A 302 -24.92 26.78 5.05
CA LEU A 302 -25.05 27.96 4.18
C LEU A 302 -23.72 28.70 3.93
N LYS A 303 -22.72 28.50 4.78
CA LYS A 303 -21.38 29.07 4.59
C LYS A 303 -20.45 28.19 3.76
N ILE A 304 -20.79 26.90 3.62
CA ILE A 304 -19.95 25.94 2.90
C ILE A 304 -20.10 26.20 1.41
N ARG A 305 -18.96 26.30 0.72
CA ARG A 305 -18.91 26.50 -0.72
C ARG A 305 -18.39 25.22 -1.41
N PRO A 306 -19.26 24.43 -2.06
CA PRO A 306 -18.83 23.33 -2.91
C PRO A 306 -18.05 23.87 -4.12
N VAL A 307 -16.97 23.19 -4.49
CA VAL A 307 -16.13 23.53 -5.64
C VAL A 307 -15.85 22.30 -6.49
N TRP A 308 -15.73 22.53 -7.79
CA TRP A 308 -15.02 21.62 -8.68
C TRP A 308 -13.54 21.95 -8.61
N TYR A 309 -12.69 20.92 -8.58
CA TYR A 309 -11.24 21.09 -8.55
C TYR A 309 -10.53 19.90 -9.20
N GLN A 310 -9.29 20.11 -9.59
CA GLN A 310 -8.37 19.08 -10.08
C GLN A 310 -7.10 19.17 -9.24
N TYR A 311 -6.54 18.03 -8.80
CA TYR A 311 -5.26 18.07 -8.10
C TYR A 311 -4.13 18.41 -9.08
N ASN A 312 -3.05 18.97 -8.56
CA ASN A 312 -1.91 19.45 -9.34
C ASN A 312 -0.75 18.44 -9.45
N GLY A 313 -0.95 17.18 -9.06
CA GLY A 313 0.07 16.12 -9.09
C GLY A 313 1.03 16.11 -7.89
N LYS A 314 0.95 17.09 -6.98
CA LYS A 314 1.75 17.12 -5.75
C LYS A 314 1.19 16.17 -4.70
N ALA A 315 2.02 15.79 -3.72
CA ALA A 315 1.65 14.86 -2.65
C ALA A 315 1.09 13.52 -3.17
N GLU A 316 1.59 13.07 -4.33
CA GLU A 316 1.17 11.83 -5.01
C GLU A 316 -0.34 11.79 -5.36
N LEU A 317 -0.98 12.96 -5.48
CA LEU A 317 -2.41 13.06 -5.78
C LEU A 317 -2.68 13.06 -7.30
N PRO A 318 -3.78 12.43 -7.76
CA PRO A 318 -4.09 12.25 -9.17
C PRO A 318 -4.44 13.56 -9.88
N ALA A 319 -3.72 13.89 -10.94
CA ALA A 319 -3.89 15.13 -11.71
C ALA A 319 -4.70 14.95 -13.01
N ASP A 320 -5.27 13.79 -13.25
CA ASP A 320 -5.84 13.38 -14.55
C ASP A 320 -7.37 13.57 -14.65
N ARG A 321 -8.05 13.94 -13.56
CA ARG A 321 -9.51 14.10 -13.53
C ARG A 321 -9.97 15.19 -12.56
N GLU A 322 -11.18 15.70 -12.81
CA GLU A 322 -11.88 16.62 -11.90
C GLU A 322 -12.57 15.89 -10.77
N PHE A 323 -12.69 16.57 -9.64
CA PHE A 323 -13.34 16.14 -8.42
C PHE A 323 -14.30 17.23 -7.94
N VAL A 324 -15.33 16.82 -7.20
CA VAL A 324 -16.18 17.72 -6.43
C VAL A 324 -15.78 17.63 -4.97
N GLY A 325 -15.64 18.76 -4.31
CA GLY A 325 -15.37 18.79 -2.89
C GLY A 325 -15.42 20.20 -2.32
N ILE A 326 -14.63 20.41 -1.27
CA ILE A 326 -14.56 21.67 -0.53
C ILE A 326 -13.11 21.97 -0.20
N ILE A 327 -12.82 23.24 0.06
CA ILE A 327 -11.47 23.69 0.42
C ILE A 327 -11.30 23.59 1.94
N ALA A 328 -10.28 22.84 2.39
CA ALA A 328 -10.06 22.59 3.80
C ALA A 328 -9.81 23.88 4.61
N GLN A 329 -9.12 24.87 4.02
CA GLN A 329 -8.89 26.18 4.64
C GLN A 329 -10.21 26.92 4.91
N GLU A 330 -11.17 26.88 3.99
CA GLU A 330 -12.49 27.50 4.18
C GLU A 330 -13.28 26.80 5.28
N MET A 331 -13.10 25.48 5.40
CA MET A 331 -13.72 24.71 6.48
C MET A 331 -13.13 24.99 7.87
N GLN A 332 -11.92 25.55 7.98
CA GLN A 332 -11.36 25.93 9.27
C GLN A 332 -12.18 27.04 9.94
N ASP A 333 -12.70 27.98 9.15
CA ASP A 333 -13.52 29.08 9.66
C ASP A 333 -14.96 28.65 10.00
N ILE A 334 -15.45 27.60 9.33
CA ILE A 334 -16.84 27.15 9.46
C ILE A 334 -16.97 26.06 10.53
N ALA A 335 -16.14 25.03 10.45
CA ALA A 335 -16.17 23.84 11.30
C ALA A 335 -14.74 23.29 11.49
N PRO A 336 -13.91 23.95 12.31
CA PRO A 336 -12.47 23.66 12.42
C PRO A 336 -12.14 22.22 12.83
N TYR A 337 -13.03 21.58 13.59
CA TYR A 337 -12.89 20.19 14.03
C TYR A 337 -12.97 19.16 12.90
N THR A 338 -13.36 19.58 11.70
CA THR A 338 -13.38 18.73 10.49
C THR A 338 -12.08 18.80 9.69
N VAL A 339 -11.14 19.66 10.09
CA VAL A 339 -9.89 19.89 9.35
C VAL A 339 -8.70 19.40 10.17
N GLY A 340 -7.91 18.52 9.58
CA GLY A 340 -6.62 18.09 10.12
C GLY A 340 -5.46 18.56 9.25
N SER A 341 -4.25 18.17 9.62
CA SER A 341 -3.03 18.46 8.86
C SER A 341 -2.18 17.22 8.65
N PHE A 342 -1.37 17.23 7.60
CA PHE A 342 -0.36 16.21 7.32
C PHE A 342 0.88 16.87 6.71
N GLN A 343 2.05 16.29 6.95
CA GLN A 343 3.30 16.74 6.32
C GLN A 343 3.60 15.96 5.05
N TYR A 344 4.04 16.65 4.01
CA TYR A 344 4.62 16.04 2.83
C TYR A 344 5.80 16.90 2.36
N GLU A 345 6.98 16.28 2.21
CA GLU A 345 8.23 16.95 1.82
C GLU A 345 8.54 18.23 2.63
N GLY A 346 8.30 18.19 3.95
CA GLY A 346 8.54 19.32 4.86
C GLY A 346 7.54 20.47 4.74
N THR A 347 6.47 20.31 3.95
CA THR A 347 5.36 21.26 3.85
C THR A 347 4.13 20.74 4.60
N ASP A 348 3.49 21.59 5.39
CA ASP A 348 2.21 21.29 6.04
C ASP A 348 1.05 21.47 5.05
N TYR A 349 0.31 20.39 4.84
CA TYR A 349 -0.93 20.36 4.08
C TYR A 349 -2.12 20.10 5.00
N LEU A 350 -3.31 20.51 4.57
CA LEU A 350 -4.56 20.27 5.30
C LEU A 350 -5.33 19.11 4.68
N ASN A 351 -6.00 18.33 5.53
CA ASN A 351 -6.96 17.30 5.13
C ASN A 351 -8.35 17.61 5.73
N PHE A 352 -9.38 16.96 5.21
CA PHE A 352 -10.77 17.20 5.59
C PHE A 352 -11.52 15.89 5.91
N ASP A 353 -12.23 15.87 7.04
CA ASP A 353 -13.16 14.81 7.44
C ASP A 353 -14.62 15.24 7.19
N GLY A 354 -15.21 14.66 6.14
CA GLY A 354 -16.60 14.91 5.75
C GLY A 354 -17.66 14.27 6.65
N SER A 355 -17.30 13.52 7.68
CA SER A 355 -18.24 12.74 8.48
C SER A 355 -19.27 13.61 9.20
N ALA A 356 -18.86 14.81 9.63
CA ALA A 356 -19.72 15.75 10.32
C ALA A 356 -20.81 16.36 9.41
N LEU A 357 -20.54 16.51 8.11
CA LEU A 357 -21.47 17.12 7.14
C LEU A 357 -22.79 16.37 7.06
N ARG A 358 -22.76 15.02 7.14
CA ARG A 358 -23.96 14.19 7.13
C ARG A 358 -24.92 14.59 8.26
N PHE A 359 -24.40 14.82 9.46
CA PHE A 359 -25.21 15.21 10.61
C PHE A 359 -25.62 16.68 10.54
N MET A 360 -24.80 17.57 9.98
CA MET A 360 -25.21 18.96 9.71
C MET A 360 -26.40 19.01 8.77
N ILE A 361 -26.41 18.19 7.71
CA ILE A 361 -27.52 18.13 6.75
C ILE A 361 -28.79 17.63 7.44
N ILE A 362 -28.70 16.62 8.31
CA ILE A 362 -29.84 16.14 9.10
C ILE A 362 -30.41 17.26 9.97
N ASN A 363 -29.56 18.02 10.66
CA ASN A 363 -30.00 19.15 11.50
C ASN A 363 -30.62 20.26 10.64
N ALA A 364 -30.00 20.62 9.52
CA ALA A 364 -30.52 21.63 8.61
C ALA A 364 -31.90 21.26 8.04
N ILE A 365 -32.11 19.99 7.67
CA ILE A 365 -33.42 19.51 7.19
C ILE A 365 -34.48 19.63 8.30
N LYS A 366 -34.13 19.32 9.55
CA LYS A 366 -35.03 19.48 10.70
C LYS A 366 -35.38 20.95 10.94
N GLU A 367 -34.38 21.83 10.91
CA GLU A 367 -34.56 23.28 11.07
C GLU A 367 -35.46 23.85 9.97
N LEU A 368 -35.23 23.46 8.70
CA LEU A 368 -36.06 23.86 7.57
C LEU A 368 -37.51 23.34 7.67
N HIS A 369 -37.70 22.10 8.15
CA HIS A 369 -39.03 21.53 8.34
C HIS A 369 -39.82 22.29 9.42
N GLU A 370 -39.17 22.63 10.54
CA GLU A 370 -39.80 23.40 11.61
C GLU A 370 -40.21 24.81 11.15
N GLU A 371 -39.35 25.49 10.38
CA GLU A 371 -39.67 26.78 9.80
C GLU A 371 -40.84 26.69 8.80
N LEU A 372 -40.90 25.64 7.99
CA LEU A 372 -41.98 25.40 7.04
C LEU A 372 -43.32 25.21 7.77
N THR A 373 -43.36 24.35 8.80
CA THR A 373 -44.57 24.12 9.60
C THR A 373 -45.04 25.39 10.30
N HIS A 374 -44.12 26.20 10.83
CA HIS A 374 -44.48 27.48 11.43
C HIS A 374 -45.09 28.45 10.40
N LYS A 375 -44.52 28.50 9.19
CA LYS A 375 -45.05 29.33 8.09
C LYS A 375 -46.42 28.86 7.61
N GLU A 376 -46.64 27.55 7.47
CA GLU A 376 -47.95 26.98 7.10
C GLU A 376 -49.03 27.33 8.13
N LYS A 377 -48.75 27.16 9.43
CA LYS A 377 -49.67 27.56 10.49
C LYS A 377 -50.02 29.05 10.43
N ARG A 378 -49.03 29.90 10.14
CA ARG A 378 -49.25 31.34 9.99
C ARG A 378 -50.14 31.67 8.79
N ILE A 379 -50.00 30.93 7.69
CA ILE A 379 -50.88 31.06 6.53
C ILE A 379 -52.31 30.68 6.90
N ASP A 380 -52.54 29.56 7.58
CA ASP A 380 -53.87 29.14 8.02
C ASP A 380 -54.54 30.16 8.94
N GLU A 381 -53.78 30.72 9.90
CA GLU A 381 -54.26 31.79 10.78
C GLU A 381 -54.68 33.04 9.99
N LEU A 382 -53.90 33.43 8.98
CA LEU A 382 -54.18 34.59 8.14
C LEU A 382 -55.41 34.35 7.25
N VAL A 383 -55.61 33.11 6.75
CA VAL A 383 -56.81 32.74 5.98
C VAL A 383 -58.06 32.89 6.83
N VAL A 384 -58.07 32.34 8.05
CA VAL A 384 -59.21 32.46 8.97
C VAL A 384 -59.49 33.93 9.35
N GLN A 385 -58.44 34.75 9.52
CA GLN A 385 -58.62 36.18 9.78
C GLN A 385 -59.25 36.91 8.58
N ASN A 386 -58.84 36.59 7.36
CA ASN A 386 -59.43 37.17 6.15
C ASN A 386 -60.89 36.75 5.96
N GLU A 387 -61.25 35.49 6.23
CA GLU A 387 -62.64 35.02 6.19
C GLU A 387 -63.52 35.78 7.18
N LYS A 388 -63.06 35.96 8.43
CA LYS A 388 -63.80 36.74 9.44
C LYS A 388 -63.97 38.20 9.06
N LEU A 389 -62.94 38.82 8.49
CA LEU A 389 -63.02 40.20 8.01
C LEU A 389 -64.02 40.32 6.85
N GLN A 390 -64.07 39.32 5.96
CA GLN A 390 -65.04 39.27 4.88
C GLN A 390 -66.48 39.13 5.42
N GLU A 391 -66.70 38.24 6.39
CA GLU A 391 -68.02 38.09 7.05
C GLU A 391 -68.46 39.38 7.75
N GLN A 392 -67.56 40.07 8.45
CA GLN A 392 -67.85 41.36 9.07
C GLN A 392 -68.22 42.43 8.04
N LEU A 393 -67.55 42.42 6.89
CA LEU A 393 -67.85 43.34 5.79
C LEU A 393 -69.22 43.05 5.18
N ASP A 394 -69.55 41.78 4.98
CA ASP A 394 -70.84 41.33 4.45
C ASP A 394 -71.98 41.65 5.43
N GLU A 395 -71.77 41.45 6.73
CA GLU A 395 -72.74 41.79 7.78
C GLU A 395 -72.97 43.30 7.86
N LEU A 396 -71.89 44.09 7.78
CA LEU A 396 -71.99 45.55 7.77
C LEU A 396 -72.75 46.04 6.52
N SER A 397 -72.49 45.44 5.36
CA SER A 397 -73.23 45.72 4.12
C SER A 397 -74.71 45.37 4.27
N ALA A 398 -75.04 44.21 4.83
CA ALA A 398 -76.42 43.78 5.02
C ALA A 398 -77.18 44.66 6.04
N ARG A 399 -76.52 45.09 7.12
CA ARG A 399 -77.08 46.05 8.08
C ARG A 399 -77.33 47.41 7.44
N PHE A 400 -76.43 47.85 6.56
CA PHE A 400 -76.59 49.07 5.80
C PHE A 400 -77.78 49.00 4.84
N ASP A 401 -77.94 47.89 4.12
CA ASP A 401 -79.09 47.62 3.24
C ASP A 401 -80.43 47.57 4.00
N HIS A 402 -80.42 47.00 5.21
CA HIS A 402 -81.60 46.94 6.08
C HIS A 402 -81.96 48.32 6.65
N TRP A 403 -80.96 49.11 7.05
CA TRP A 403 -81.16 50.49 7.51
C TRP A 403 -81.78 51.36 6.41
N LEU A 404 -81.34 51.20 5.16
CA LEU A 404 -81.92 51.83 3.98
C LEU A 404 -83.42 51.50 3.81
N LYS A 405 -83.84 50.25 4.06
CA LYS A 405 -85.24 49.84 3.94
C LYS A 405 -86.16 50.38 5.04
N GLN A 406 -85.64 50.65 6.24
CA GLN A 406 -86.45 51.15 7.37
C GLN A 406 -86.73 52.66 7.32
N GLN A 407 -86.04 53.42 6.48
CA GLN A 407 -86.22 54.87 6.33
C GLN A 407 -87.31 55.28 5.32
N SER A 408 -88.02 54.34 4.69
CA SER A 408 -89.16 54.63 3.80
C SER A 408 -90.50 54.22 4.41
N PRO A 409 -91.30 55.16 4.97
CA PRO A 409 -92.71 54.95 5.22
C PRO A 409 -93.53 55.18 3.94
N ASP A 410 -94.60 54.39 3.78
CA ASP A 410 -95.64 54.50 2.77
C ASP A 410 -96.13 55.95 2.54
N THR A 411 -95.98 56.45 1.31
CA THR A 411 -97.01 57.31 0.68
C THR A 411 -97.04 57.09 -0.82
N ASP A 412 -98.25 56.82 -1.29
CA ASP A 412 -98.75 56.79 -2.66
C ASP A 412 -98.54 58.16 -3.34
N ASP A 413 -97.46 58.31 -4.10
CA ASP A 413 -97.33 59.28 -5.19
C ASP A 413 -96.21 58.83 -6.13
N GLN A 414 -96.32 59.21 -7.40
CA GLN A 414 -95.51 58.72 -8.52
C GLN A 414 -94.00 58.71 -8.22
N GLY A 415 -93.49 57.52 -7.88
CA GLY A 415 -92.11 57.25 -7.50
C GLY A 415 -91.17 57.23 -8.69
N SER A 416 -90.85 58.43 -9.18
CA SER A 416 -89.49 58.85 -9.50
C SER A 416 -88.42 57.88 -9.00
N ASN A 417 -87.55 57.47 -9.91
CA ASN A 417 -86.24 56.88 -9.60
C ASN A 417 -85.56 57.78 -8.56
N TYR A 418 -85.76 57.51 -7.28
CA TYR A 418 -84.91 57.99 -6.21
C TYR A 418 -83.62 57.17 -6.31
N THR A 419 -82.84 57.48 -7.35
CA THR A 419 -81.40 57.24 -7.33
C THR A 419 -80.89 58.09 -6.19
N LEU A 420 -80.72 57.48 -5.02
CA LEU A 420 -79.80 58.01 -4.04
C LEU A 420 -78.52 58.34 -4.81
N PRO A 421 -77.95 59.55 -4.66
CA PRO A 421 -76.55 59.69 -5.00
C PRO A 421 -75.84 58.76 -4.03
N LEU A 422 -75.66 57.49 -4.40
CA LEU A 422 -74.41 56.83 -4.13
C LEU A 422 -73.41 57.90 -4.56
N GLU A 423 -72.68 58.48 -3.60
CA GLU A 423 -71.33 58.86 -3.90
C GLU A 423 -70.75 57.61 -4.56
N GLN A 424 -70.74 57.62 -5.90
CA GLN A 424 -70.26 56.52 -6.72
C GLN A 424 -68.78 56.47 -6.40
N LYS A 425 -68.44 55.76 -5.33
CA LYS A 425 -67.10 55.68 -4.79
C LYS A 425 -66.24 55.26 -5.96
N ALA A 426 -65.35 56.16 -6.36
CA ALA A 426 -64.54 55.89 -7.52
C ALA A 426 -63.71 54.65 -7.19
N MET A 427 -63.77 53.64 -8.05
CA MET A 427 -63.15 52.35 -7.77
C MET A 427 -62.70 51.68 -9.05
N LEU A 428 -61.70 50.82 -8.89
CA LEU A 428 -61.30 49.85 -9.89
C LEU A 428 -61.95 48.50 -9.59
N PHE A 429 -62.12 47.69 -10.62
CA PHE A 429 -62.46 46.27 -10.48
C PHE A 429 -61.23 45.41 -10.80
N PRO A 430 -61.16 44.16 -10.29
CA PRO A 430 -60.10 43.23 -10.66
C PRO A 430 -60.04 43.02 -12.18
N ASN A 431 -58.84 43.10 -12.73
CA ASN A 431 -58.59 42.94 -14.15
C ASN A 431 -58.93 41.52 -14.63
N ARG A 432 -59.41 41.39 -15.88
CA ARG A 432 -59.76 40.09 -16.47
C ARG A 432 -59.19 39.97 -17.89
N PRO A 433 -58.44 38.89 -18.19
CA PRO A 433 -57.98 37.84 -17.27
C PRO A 433 -56.87 38.34 -16.33
N ASN A 434 -56.71 37.68 -15.17
CA ASN A 434 -55.57 37.81 -14.26
C ASN A 434 -55.17 36.41 -13.77
N PRO A 435 -53.97 35.88 -14.09
CA PRO A 435 -52.93 36.51 -14.90
C PRO A 435 -53.29 36.66 -16.39
N PHE A 436 -52.65 37.59 -17.09
CA PHE A 436 -52.83 37.83 -18.54
C PHE A 436 -51.52 37.65 -19.33
N SER A 437 -51.64 37.55 -20.67
CA SER A 437 -50.50 37.44 -21.60
C SER A 437 -50.28 38.76 -22.35
N ASP A 438 -51.18 39.13 -23.27
CA ASP A 438 -50.98 40.31 -24.14
C ASP A 438 -51.82 41.53 -23.73
N ARG A 439 -53.05 41.28 -23.27
CA ARG A 439 -54.00 42.32 -22.86
C ARG A 439 -54.85 41.89 -21.67
N THR A 440 -55.30 42.86 -20.90
CA THR A 440 -56.28 42.67 -19.82
C THR A 440 -57.28 43.82 -19.81
N ILE A 441 -58.50 43.57 -19.34
CA ILE A 441 -59.55 44.59 -19.23
C ILE A 441 -59.68 44.98 -17.77
N VAL A 442 -59.65 46.29 -17.51
CA VAL A 442 -59.90 46.89 -16.20
C VAL A 442 -61.20 47.66 -16.27
N GLN A 443 -62.20 47.20 -15.54
CA GLN A 443 -63.43 47.98 -15.35
C GLN A 443 -63.21 48.99 -14.23
N TYR A 444 -63.86 50.14 -14.35
CA TYR A 444 -63.78 51.25 -13.41
C TYR A 444 -65.15 51.91 -13.22
N ARG A 445 -65.29 52.62 -12.11
CA ARG A 445 -66.39 53.54 -11.82
C ARG A 445 -65.79 54.88 -11.39
N VAL A 446 -66.18 55.97 -12.04
CA VAL A 446 -65.73 57.34 -11.72
C VAL A 446 -66.96 58.22 -11.50
N PRO A 447 -66.92 59.22 -10.59
CA PRO A 447 -68.03 60.15 -10.39
C PRO A 447 -68.47 60.86 -11.67
N PRO A 448 -69.74 61.30 -11.78
CA PRO A 448 -70.25 61.99 -12.97
C PRO A 448 -69.52 63.30 -13.32
N SER A 449 -68.89 63.94 -12.34
CA SER A 449 -68.15 65.20 -12.47
C SER A 449 -66.73 65.07 -11.89
N PHE A 450 -65.73 65.33 -12.71
CA PHE A 450 -64.31 65.44 -12.35
C PHE A 450 -63.62 66.44 -13.30
N ARG A 451 -62.47 67.01 -12.93
CA ARG A 451 -61.68 67.86 -13.84
C ARG A 451 -60.81 67.00 -14.74
N GLU A 452 -60.16 66.00 -14.17
CA GLU A 452 -59.38 65.01 -14.90
C GLU A 452 -59.41 63.64 -14.21
N ALA A 453 -59.45 62.57 -14.98
CA ALA A 453 -59.38 61.22 -14.47
C ALA A 453 -58.54 60.33 -15.41
N SER A 454 -57.71 59.46 -14.84
CA SER A 454 -56.88 58.53 -15.61
C SER A 454 -56.61 57.24 -14.86
N ILE A 455 -56.33 56.17 -15.61
CA ILE A 455 -55.84 54.91 -15.07
C ILE A 455 -54.37 54.79 -15.47
N GLN A 456 -53.49 54.83 -14.48
CA GLN A 456 -52.05 54.75 -14.65
C GLN A 456 -51.55 53.35 -14.31
N VAL A 457 -50.67 52.80 -15.15
CA VAL A 457 -50.03 51.51 -14.93
C VAL A 457 -48.58 51.72 -14.51
N SER A 458 -48.13 51.01 -13.48
CA SER A 458 -46.75 51.03 -12.98
C SER A 458 -46.20 49.61 -12.76
N SER A 459 -44.88 49.45 -12.88
CA SER A 459 -44.17 48.22 -12.50
C SER A 459 -43.97 48.11 -10.99
N ALA A 460 -43.53 46.95 -10.51
CA ALA A 460 -43.33 46.68 -9.08
C ALA A 460 -42.32 47.60 -8.37
N ASP A 461 -41.43 48.24 -9.12
CA ASP A 461 -40.47 49.25 -8.65
C ASP A 461 -41.04 50.69 -8.68
N GLY A 462 -42.33 50.86 -9.01
CA GLY A 462 -43.03 52.15 -9.03
C GLY A 462 -42.85 52.98 -10.30
N LYS A 463 -42.13 52.47 -11.32
CA LYS A 463 -41.98 53.17 -12.60
C LYS A 463 -43.30 53.18 -13.37
N VAL A 464 -43.76 54.36 -13.77
CA VAL A 464 -44.96 54.52 -14.62
C VAL A 464 -44.68 54.04 -16.04
N LEU A 465 -45.51 53.13 -16.53
CA LEU A 465 -45.39 52.48 -17.84
C LEU A 465 -46.38 53.02 -18.87
N GLY A 466 -47.51 53.58 -18.42
CA GLY A 466 -48.52 54.17 -19.28
C GLY A 466 -49.67 54.76 -18.46
N SER A 467 -50.45 55.63 -19.09
CA SER A 467 -51.68 56.20 -18.50
C SER A 467 -52.75 56.35 -19.57
N THR A 468 -53.99 55.98 -19.22
CA THR A 468 -55.16 56.10 -20.08
C THR A 468 -56.14 57.08 -19.47
N VAL A 469 -56.51 58.12 -20.21
CA VAL A 469 -57.47 59.14 -19.77
C VAL A 469 -58.90 58.57 -19.78
N VAL A 470 -59.62 58.76 -18.68
CA VAL A 470 -61.06 58.47 -18.54
C VAL A 470 -61.85 59.67 -19.08
N LYS A 471 -62.63 59.45 -20.14
CA LYS A 471 -63.27 60.52 -20.91
C LYS A 471 -64.66 60.93 -20.41
N ALA A 472 -65.32 60.08 -19.64
CA ALA A 472 -66.66 60.31 -19.14
C ALA A 472 -66.82 59.70 -17.74
N GLY A 473 -67.65 60.33 -16.92
CA GLY A 473 -68.04 59.78 -15.62
C GLY A 473 -69.01 58.62 -15.75
N GLY A 474 -69.10 57.82 -14.71
CA GLY A 474 -69.87 56.57 -14.65
C GLY A 474 -68.99 55.32 -14.76
N ASP A 475 -69.63 54.21 -15.13
CA ASP A 475 -68.96 52.93 -15.33
C ASP A 475 -68.32 52.86 -16.71
N GLY A 476 -67.11 52.33 -16.77
CA GLY A 476 -66.40 52.13 -18.02
C GLY A 476 -65.34 51.04 -17.92
N GLU A 477 -64.65 50.83 -19.02
CA GLU A 477 -63.54 49.88 -19.09
C GLU A 477 -62.36 50.47 -19.85
N VAL A 478 -61.16 50.10 -19.43
CA VAL A 478 -59.91 50.35 -20.13
C VAL A 478 -59.30 49.01 -20.50
N ILE A 479 -58.93 48.88 -21.77
CA ILE A 479 -58.10 47.78 -22.25
C ILE A 479 -56.65 48.20 -22.03
N ILE A 480 -55.90 47.39 -21.28
CA ILE A 480 -54.47 47.55 -21.09
C ILE A 480 -53.77 46.57 -22.02
N GLU A 481 -53.10 47.11 -23.04
CA GLU A 481 -52.24 46.34 -23.94
C GLU A 481 -50.80 46.37 -23.42
N THR A 482 -50.20 45.20 -23.27
CA THR A 482 -48.95 45.01 -22.52
C THR A 482 -47.90 44.26 -23.32
N GLY A 483 -47.98 44.28 -24.66
CA GLY A 483 -47.09 43.51 -25.55
C GLY A 483 -45.60 43.67 -25.22
N ASN A 484 -45.19 44.84 -24.71
CA ASN A 484 -43.80 45.15 -24.37
C ASN A 484 -43.45 44.99 -22.88
N TYR A 485 -44.35 44.48 -22.05
CA TYR A 485 -44.11 44.30 -20.62
C TYR A 485 -43.42 42.95 -20.38
N SER A 486 -42.48 42.85 -19.45
CA SER A 486 -41.90 41.55 -19.03
C SER A 486 -42.87 40.78 -18.13
N ALA A 487 -42.70 39.46 -18.00
CA ALA A 487 -43.44 38.68 -17.00
C ALA A 487 -43.16 39.23 -15.60
N GLY A 488 -44.20 39.39 -14.78
CA GLY A 488 -44.07 40.03 -13.46
C GLY A 488 -45.34 40.69 -12.93
N THR A 489 -45.19 41.36 -11.80
CA THR A 489 -46.27 42.05 -11.08
C THR A 489 -46.33 43.52 -11.48
N TYR A 490 -47.53 44.00 -11.77
CA TYR A 490 -47.82 45.39 -12.12
C TYR A 490 -48.98 45.93 -11.29
N TYR A 491 -49.03 47.25 -11.15
CA TYR A 491 -50.10 47.98 -10.46
C TYR A 491 -50.83 48.87 -11.45
N TYR A 492 -52.15 48.97 -11.30
CA TYR A 492 -52.96 49.95 -12.01
C TYR A 492 -53.74 50.78 -11.00
N SER A 493 -53.62 52.10 -11.12
CA SER A 493 -54.10 53.10 -10.17
C SER A 493 -55.08 54.04 -10.85
N LEU A 494 -56.24 54.26 -10.24
CA LEU A 494 -57.22 55.26 -10.67
C LEU A 494 -56.85 56.59 -10.03
N ILE A 495 -56.57 57.59 -10.86
CA ILE A 495 -56.21 58.95 -10.45
C ILE A 495 -57.34 59.88 -10.86
N ILE A 496 -57.89 60.64 -9.92
CA ILE A 496 -58.93 61.65 -10.17
C ILE A 496 -58.47 62.96 -9.54
N ASP A 497 -58.49 64.04 -10.32
CA ASP A 497 -58.12 65.40 -9.89
C ASP A 497 -56.75 65.47 -9.18
N GLY A 498 -55.80 64.63 -9.61
CA GLY A 498 -54.42 64.56 -9.09
C GLY A 498 -54.20 63.60 -7.92
N GLU A 499 -55.25 62.98 -7.38
CA GLU A 499 -55.17 62.06 -6.23
C GLU A 499 -55.39 60.60 -6.68
N ILE A 500 -54.60 59.67 -6.12
CA ILE A 500 -54.82 58.23 -6.32
C ILE A 500 -56.01 57.80 -5.46
N VAL A 501 -57.08 57.33 -6.10
CA VAL A 501 -58.33 56.96 -5.44
C VAL A 501 -58.45 55.45 -5.19
N ASP A 502 -57.93 54.61 -6.07
CA ASP A 502 -57.86 53.15 -5.89
C ASP A 502 -56.63 52.60 -6.62
N THR A 503 -56.07 51.48 -6.17
CA THR A 503 -54.95 50.79 -6.81
C THR A 503 -55.10 49.28 -6.67
N LYS A 504 -54.86 48.55 -7.75
CA LYS A 504 -54.93 47.08 -7.77
C LYS A 504 -53.74 46.45 -8.48
N VAL A 505 -53.55 45.17 -8.20
CA VAL A 505 -52.46 44.34 -8.73
C VAL A 505 -52.94 43.54 -9.93
N MET A 506 -52.08 43.42 -10.93
CA MET A 506 -52.23 42.50 -12.06
C MET A 506 -50.93 41.73 -12.31
N ILE A 507 -51.03 40.47 -12.75
CA ILE A 507 -49.89 39.59 -13.00
C ILE A 507 -49.81 39.29 -14.49
N LYS A 508 -48.66 39.60 -15.10
CA LYS A 508 -48.33 39.16 -16.46
C LYS A 508 -47.55 37.86 -16.41
N LYS A 509 -47.99 36.86 -17.18
CA LYS A 509 -47.29 35.57 -17.33
C LYS A 509 -46.08 35.66 -18.25
#